data_AF-A0A957U894-F1
#
_entry.id   AF-A0A957U894-F1
#
_cell.length_a   1.000
_cell.length_b   1.000
_cell.length_c   1.000
_cell.angle_alpha   90.00
_cell.angle_beta   90.00
_cell.angle_gamma   90.00
#
_symmetry.space_group_name_H-M   'P 1'
#
loop_
_entity.id
_entity.type
_entity.pdbx_description
1 polymer ?
#
loop_
_entity_poly.entity_id
_entity_poly.type
_entity_poly.pdbx_seq_one_letter_code
_entity_poly.pdbx_strand_id
1 'polypeptide(L)'
;RDVGEDWRAGRVYLPQEELAHFGLDEEDLGRGVVTDRWQAFMRFQIERNRRLYDEAMPGISLLNRDGRFAIAAAADLYRGILDEIERNGYDNFTHRAVVPAGRKLRMLPRIWWRSQRARISQD
;
A
#
# COMPACT_ATOMS: atom_id res chain seq x y z
N ARG A 1 6.55 2.64 1.10
CA ARG A 1 6.52 3.83 0.20
C ARG A 1 7.65 4.79 0.54
N ASP A 2 7.71 5.33 1.77
CA ASP A 2 8.53 6.50 2.11
C ASP A 2 9.76 6.16 3.00
N VAL A 3 10.28 4.93 2.96
CA VAL A 3 11.29 4.43 3.93
C VAL A 3 12.53 5.33 4.00
N GLY A 4 13.11 5.70 2.85
CA GLY A 4 14.30 6.56 2.84
C GLY A 4 14.02 8.03 3.18
N GLU A 5 12.79 8.50 3.03
CA GLU A 5 12.38 9.83 3.52
C GLU A 5 12.24 9.82 5.04
N ASP A 6 11.59 8.79 5.59
CA ASP A 6 11.43 8.60 7.04
C ASP A 6 12.77 8.43 7.73
N TRP A 7 13.68 7.61 7.16
CA TRP A 7 15.02 7.42 7.70
C TRP A 7 15.80 8.74 7.80
N ARG A 8 15.82 9.55 6.72
CA ARG A 8 16.48 10.87 6.70
C ARG A 8 15.88 11.84 7.72
N ALA A 9 14.63 11.64 8.10
CA ALA A 9 13.96 12.41 9.14
C ALA A 9 14.12 11.81 10.55
N GLY A 10 14.97 10.79 10.72
CA GLY A 10 15.21 10.13 12.00
C GLY A 10 14.06 9.25 12.49
N ARG A 11 13.26 8.70 11.56
CA ARG A 11 12.09 7.88 11.89
C ARG A 11 12.18 6.49 11.29
N VAL A 12 11.79 5.49 12.07
CA VAL A 12 11.65 4.09 11.63
C VAL A 12 10.29 3.58 12.07
N TYR A 13 9.47 3.15 11.10
CA TYR A 13 8.13 2.59 11.33
C TYR A 13 8.03 1.09 11.03
N LEU A 14 9.13 0.49 10.57
CA LEU A 14 9.17 -0.91 10.19
C LEU A 14 9.26 -1.78 11.45
N PRO A 15 8.54 -2.92 11.52
CA PRO A 15 8.61 -3.80 12.69
C PRO A 15 10.01 -4.43 12.82
N GLN A 16 10.66 -4.17 13.96
CA GLN A 16 12.07 -4.55 14.19
C GLN A 16 12.27 -6.07 14.23
N GLU A 17 11.34 -6.80 14.85
CA GLU A 17 11.37 -8.27 14.89
C GLU A 17 11.25 -8.88 13.49
N GLU A 18 10.44 -8.28 12.62
CA GLU A 18 10.26 -8.74 11.24
C GLU A 18 11.49 -8.36 10.40
N LEU A 19 12.09 -7.18 10.58
CA LEU A 19 13.37 -6.85 9.95
C LEU A 19 14.44 -7.90 10.32
N ALA A 20 14.60 -8.19 11.61
CA ALA A 20 15.55 -9.18 12.10
C ALA A 20 15.27 -10.59 11.56
N HIS A 21 14.01 -10.98 11.38
CA HIS A 21 13.64 -12.26 10.77
C HIS A 21 14.14 -12.40 9.31
N PHE A 22 14.18 -11.30 8.57
CA PHE A 22 14.79 -11.23 7.23
C PHE A 22 16.29 -10.91 7.27
N GLY A 23 16.88 -10.91 8.46
CA GLY A 23 18.28 -10.62 8.72
C GLY A 23 18.65 -9.15 8.50
N LEU A 24 17.69 -8.23 8.51
CA LEU A 24 17.89 -6.79 8.32
C LEU A 24 17.95 -6.06 9.66
N ASP A 25 18.64 -4.92 9.69
CA ASP A 25 18.69 -4.00 10.81
C ASP A 25 18.58 -2.53 10.37
N GLU A 26 18.69 -1.60 11.32
CA GLU A 26 18.66 -0.16 11.02
C GLU A 26 19.89 0.31 10.21
N GLU A 27 21.04 -0.36 10.30
CA GLU A 27 22.19 -0.03 9.47
C GLU A 27 21.92 -0.36 7.99
N ASP A 28 21.23 -1.48 7.71
CA ASP A 28 20.74 -1.81 6.37
C ASP A 28 19.82 -0.69 5.83
N LEU A 29 18.93 -0.13 6.66
CA LEU A 29 18.08 1.00 6.28
C LEU A 29 18.90 2.26 5.98
N GLY A 30 19.93 2.52 6.79
CA GLY A 30 20.83 3.66 6.60
C GLY A 30 21.71 3.54 5.36
N ARG A 31 22.11 2.32 4.97
CA ARG A 31 22.79 2.06 3.69
C ARG A 31 21.86 2.33 2.50
N GLY A 32 20.55 2.10 2.66
CA GLY A 32 19.54 2.40 1.64
C GLY A 32 19.70 1.57 0.36
N VAL A 33 20.28 0.37 0.47
CA VAL A 33 20.52 -0.53 -0.67
C VAL A 33 19.39 -1.55 -0.77
N VAL A 34 18.80 -1.66 -1.96
CA VAL A 34 17.81 -2.69 -2.27
C VAL A 34 18.52 -4.04 -2.45
N THR A 35 18.53 -4.84 -1.39
CA THR A 35 19.09 -6.20 -1.39
C THR A 35 17.99 -7.26 -1.58
N ASP A 36 18.36 -8.51 -1.84
CA ASP A 36 17.38 -9.61 -1.91
C ASP A 36 16.63 -9.82 -0.58
N ARG A 37 17.34 -9.65 0.55
CA ARG A 37 16.75 -9.64 1.91
C ARG A 37 15.68 -8.55 2.04
N TRP A 38 16.01 -7.33 1.60
CA TRP A 38 15.09 -6.20 1.58
C TRP A 38 13.86 -6.46 0.71
N GLN A 39 14.06 -6.95 -0.51
CA GLN A 39 12.94 -7.27 -1.40
C GLN A 39 12.05 -8.37 -0.81
N ALA A 40 12.63 -9.39 -0.16
CA ALA A 40 11.87 -10.44 0.52
C ALA A 40 11.04 -9.89 1.68
N PHE A 41 11.63 -9.04 2.52
CA PHE A 41 10.93 -8.32 3.57
C PHE A 41 9.78 -7.48 3.00
N MET A 42 10.04 -6.68 1.96
CA MET A 42 9.02 -5.82 1.35
C MET A 42 7.88 -6.62 0.72
N ARG A 43 8.16 -7.75 0.05
CA ARG A 43 7.12 -8.67 -0.44
C ARG A 43 6.24 -9.18 0.69
N PHE A 44 6.84 -9.60 1.81
CA PHE A 44 6.10 -10.06 2.98
C PHE A 44 5.17 -8.95 3.55
N GLN A 45 5.67 -7.72 3.65
CA GLN A 45 4.88 -6.56 4.10
C GLN A 45 3.73 -6.22 3.14
N ILE A 46 4.00 -6.20 1.84
CA ILE A 46 3.02 -5.90 0.80
C ILE A 46 1.92 -6.95 0.79
N GLU A 47 2.27 -8.22 0.93
CA GLU A 47 1.30 -9.31 0.96
C GLU A 47 0.41 -9.25 2.21
N ARG A 48 0.98 -8.92 3.38
CA ARG A 48 0.18 -8.61 4.58
C ARG A 48 -0.77 -7.44 4.33
N ASN A 49 -0.30 -6.37 3.71
CA ASN A 49 -1.11 -5.18 3.43
C ASN A 49 -2.25 -5.47 2.43
N ARG A 50 -2.00 -6.30 1.41
CA ARG A 50 -3.04 -6.76 0.48
C ARG A 50 -4.16 -7.52 1.19
N ARG A 51 -3.82 -8.42 2.12
CA ARG A 51 -4.81 -9.13 2.94
C ARG A 51 -5.66 -8.17 3.77
N LEU A 52 -5.03 -7.18 4.41
CA LEU A 52 -5.75 -6.16 5.19
C LEU A 52 -6.71 -5.35 4.31
N TYR A 53 -6.30 -5.00 3.09
CA TYR A 53 -7.23 -4.40 2.13
C TYR A 53 -8.39 -5.35 1.82
N ASP A 54 -8.12 -6.60 1.46
CA ASP A 54 -9.15 -7.56 1.10
C ASP A 54 -10.17 -7.78 2.23
N GLU A 55 -9.72 -7.76 3.49
CA GLU A 55 -10.58 -7.82 4.68
C GLU A 55 -11.40 -6.53 4.88
N ALA A 56 -10.79 -5.35 4.66
CA ALA A 56 -11.45 -4.06 4.89
C ALA A 56 -12.39 -3.63 3.76
N MET A 57 -12.13 -4.03 2.51
CA MET A 57 -12.87 -3.57 1.33
C MET A 57 -14.39 -3.82 1.39
N PRO A 58 -14.89 -4.97 1.89
CA PRO A 58 -16.32 -5.18 2.10
C PRO A 58 -16.96 -4.12 3.01
N GLY A 59 -16.24 -3.62 4.02
CA GLY A 59 -16.73 -2.61 4.96
C GLY A 59 -17.18 -1.30 4.31
N ILE A 60 -16.72 -1.00 3.08
CA ILE A 60 -17.17 0.18 2.32
C ILE A 60 -18.68 0.14 2.06
N SER A 61 -19.29 -1.04 1.92
CA SER A 61 -20.75 -1.15 1.73
C SER A 61 -21.55 -0.71 2.96
N LEU A 62 -20.93 -0.64 4.13
CA LEU A 62 -21.57 -0.21 5.38
C LEU A 62 -21.59 1.31 5.55
N LEU A 63 -20.82 2.04 4.73
CA LEU A 63 -20.80 3.50 4.77
C LEU A 63 -22.07 4.11 4.18
N ASN A 64 -22.36 5.36 4.53
CA ASN A 64 -23.36 6.18 3.85
C ASN A 64 -23.06 6.27 2.36
N ARG A 65 -24.11 6.16 1.53
CA ARG A 65 -24.00 6.05 0.07
C ARG A 65 -23.13 7.14 -0.56
N ASP A 66 -23.27 8.37 -0.08
CA ASP A 66 -22.56 9.54 -0.62
C ASP A 66 -21.03 9.47 -0.41
N GLY A 67 -20.58 8.79 0.65
CA GLY A 67 -19.15 8.65 0.98
C GLY A 67 -18.47 7.45 0.33
N ARG A 68 -19.23 6.45 -0.14
CA ARG A 68 -18.67 5.16 -0.61
C ARG A 68 -17.69 5.33 -1.76
N PHE A 69 -18.04 6.17 -2.72
CA PHE A 69 -17.19 6.41 -3.88
C PHE A 69 -15.84 7.00 -3.46
N ALA A 70 -15.86 8.03 -2.61
CA ALA A 70 -14.63 8.68 -2.14
C ALA A 70 -13.72 7.71 -1.39
N ILE A 71 -14.28 6.91 -0.47
CA ILE A 71 -13.50 5.93 0.30
C ILE A 71 -13.02 4.77 -0.57
N ALA A 72 -13.85 4.26 -1.49
CA ALA A 72 -13.43 3.23 -2.44
C ALA A 72 -12.32 3.72 -3.38
N ALA A 73 -12.41 4.97 -3.83
CA ALA A 73 -11.35 5.59 -4.62
C ALA A 73 -10.06 5.71 -3.82
N ALA A 74 -10.12 6.24 -2.59
CA ALA A 74 -8.96 6.35 -1.73
C ALA A 74 -8.32 4.96 -1.48
N ALA A 75 -9.12 3.96 -1.11
CA ALA A 75 -8.65 2.61 -0.83
C ALA A 75 -7.95 1.98 -2.05
N ASP A 76 -8.60 1.99 -3.22
CA ASP A 76 -8.02 1.39 -4.44
C ASP A 76 -6.77 2.15 -4.90
N LEU A 77 -6.76 3.48 -4.82
CA LEU A 77 -5.60 4.28 -5.20
C LEU A 77 -4.41 4.06 -4.27
N TYR A 78 -4.64 3.97 -2.96
CA TYR A 78 -3.57 3.67 -2.00
C TYR A 78 -3.08 2.22 -2.13
N ARG A 79 -3.99 1.26 -2.32
CA ARG A 79 -3.62 -0.13 -2.63
C ARG A 79 -2.76 -0.22 -3.89
N GLY A 80 -3.06 0.59 -4.90
CA GLY A 80 -2.28 0.67 -6.14
C GLY A 80 -0.84 1.14 -5.94
N ILE A 81 -0.50 1.82 -4.83
CA ILE A 81 0.89 2.18 -4.51
C ILE A 81 1.74 0.92 -4.31
N LEU A 82 1.19 -0.15 -3.75
CA LEU A 82 1.90 -1.41 -3.54
C LEU A 82 2.42 -1.96 -4.87
N ASP A 83 1.60 -1.92 -5.92
CA ASP A 83 2.00 -2.37 -7.25
C ASP A 83 3.11 -1.47 -7.85
N GLU A 84 3.11 -0.17 -7.52
CA GLU A 84 4.18 0.73 -7.97
C GLU A 84 5.50 0.48 -7.22
N ILE A 85 5.44 0.05 -5.95
CA ILE A 85 6.61 -0.43 -5.21
C ILE A 85 7.15 -1.73 -5.84
N GLU A 86 6.30 -2.64 -6.27
CA GLU A 86 6.77 -3.84 -6.96
C GLU A 86 7.40 -3.50 -8.32
N ARG A 87 6.77 -2.60 -9.10
CA ARG A 87 7.28 -2.18 -10.42
C ARG A 87 8.61 -1.46 -10.37
N ASN A 88 8.89 -0.70 -9.31
CA ASN A 88 10.16 -0.01 -9.16
C ASN A 88 11.25 -0.89 -8.50
N GLY A 89 11.01 -2.20 -8.38
CA GLY A 89 11.98 -3.13 -7.81
C GLY A 89 12.13 -3.02 -6.29
N TYR A 90 11.08 -2.58 -5.58
CA TYR A 90 11.06 -2.38 -4.13
C TYR A 90 11.99 -1.27 -3.62
N ASP A 91 12.41 -0.36 -4.50
CA ASP A 91 13.17 0.82 -4.08
C ASP A 91 12.23 1.82 -3.40
N ASN A 92 12.26 1.81 -2.07
CA ASN A 92 11.61 2.80 -1.21
C ASN A 92 12.62 3.72 -0.51
N PHE A 93 13.89 3.60 -0.85
CA PHE A 93 14.96 4.42 -0.29
C PHE A 93 15.15 5.68 -1.11
N THR A 94 15.21 5.54 -2.44
CA THR A 94 15.48 6.66 -3.37
C THR A 94 14.24 7.12 -4.10
N HIS A 95 13.28 6.22 -4.31
CA HIS A 95 12.09 6.49 -5.11
C HIS A 95 10.81 6.43 -4.26
N ARG A 96 10.01 7.50 -4.39
CA ARG A 96 8.66 7.53 -3.84
C ARG A 96 7.68 6.90 -4.81
N ALA A 97 7.16 5.72 -4.47
CA ALA A 97 6.14 5.05 -5.27
C ALA A 97 4.82 5.86 -5.25
N VAL A 98 4.35 6.26 -6.43
CA VAL A 98 3.10 7.00 -6.61
C VAL A 98 2.32 6.43 -7.78
N VAL A 99 1.00 6.32 -7.63
CA VAL A 99 0.12 5.92 -8.73
C VAL A 99 0.08 7.06 -9.78
N PRO A 100 0.46 6.83 -11.04
CA PRO A 100 0.46 7.87 -12.07
C PRO A 100 -0.94 8.39 -12.38
N ALA A 101 -1.07 9.68 -12.72
CA ALA A 101 -2.37 10.33 -12.94
C ALA A 101 -3.26 9.59 -13.98
N GLY A 102 -2.69 9.14 -15.10
CA GLY A 102 -3.43 8.38 -16.11
C GLY A 102 -3.97 7.04 -15.59
N ARG A 103 -3.22 6.38 -14.69
CA ARG A 103 -3.68 5.14 -14.04
C ARG A 103 -4.80 5.44 -13.05
N LYS A 104 -4.66 6.50 -12.24
CA LYS A 104 -5.73 6.95 -11.34
C LYS A 104 -7.05 7.14 -12.11
N LEU A 105 -7.01 7.88 -13.21
CA LEU A 105 -8.19 8.17 -14.03
C LEU A 105 -8.84 6.89 -14.60
N ARG A 106 -8.04 5.92 -15.05
CA ARG A 106 -8.55 4.64 -15.57
C ARG A 106 -9.22 3.77 -14.49
N MET A 107 -8.85 3.92 -13.23
CA MET A 107 -9.42 3.15 -12.12
C MET A 107 -10.81 3.67 -11.71
N LEU A 108 -11.04 4.99 -11.80
CA LEU A 108 -12.26 5.64 -11.28
C LEU A 108 -13.58 5.09 -11.83
N PRO A 109 -13.76 4.81 -13.14
CA PRO A 109 -15.04 4.30 -13.65
C PRO A 109 -15.44 2.96 -13.04
N ARG A 110 -14.48 2.04 -12.90
CA ARG A 110 -14.70 0.73 -12.27
C ARG A 110 -15.04 0.87 -10.78
N ILE A 111 -14.32 1.76 -10.09
CA ILE A 111 -14.54 2.07 -8.67
C ILE A 111 -15.95 2.60 -8.45
N TRP A 112 -16.35 3.59 -9.26
CA TRP A 112 -17.68 4.19 -9.21
C TRP A 112 -18.77 3.14 -9.43
N TRP A 113 -18.65 2.33 -10.48
CA TRP A 113 -19.65 1.30 -10.78
C TRP A 113 -19.82 0.29 -9.63
N ARG A 114 -18.71 -0.15 -9.02
CA ARG A 114 -18.73 -1.03 -7.84
C ARG A 114 -19.35 -0.35 -6.62
N SER A 115 -19.01 0.91 -6.34
CA SER A 115 -19.52 1.62 -5.16
C SER A 115 -21.02 1.89 -5.24
N GLN A 116 -21.57 2.06 -6.45
CA GLN A 116 -23.01 2.23 -6.66
C GLN A 116 -23.80 0.92 -6.50
N ARG A 117 -23.16 -0.23 -6.75
CA ARG A 117 -23.82 -1.56 -6.75
C ARG A 117 -23.77 -2.29 -5.42
N ALA A 118 -22.96 -1.83 -4.47
CA ALA A 118 -22.92 -2.37 -3.12
C ALA A 118 -24.27 -2.10 -2.40
N ARG A 119 -25.28 -2.95 -2.61
CA ARG A 119 -26.50 -2.93 -1.79
C ARG A 119 -26.20 -3.60 -0.46
N ILE A 120 -26.66 -2.97 0.61
CA ILE A 120 -26.81 -3.63 1.90
C ILE A 120 -27.96 -4.62 1.70
N SER A 121 -27.69 -5.93 1.74
CA SER A 121 -28.75 -6.90 2.05
C SER A 121 -29.10 -6.65 3.50
N GLN A 122 -30.21 -5.97 3.75
CA GLN A 122 -30.89 -6.03 5.04
C GLN A 122 -31.74 -7.30 4.97
N ASP A 123 -31.25 -8.38 5.58
CA ASP A 123 -32.09 -9.48 6.05
C ASP A 123 -32.63 -9.12 7.44
#